data_AF-A0A956NZF2-F1
#
_entry.id   AF-A0A956NZF2-F1
#
_cell.length_a   1.000
_cell.length_b   1.000
_cell.length_c   1.000
_cell.angle_alpha   90.00
_cell.angle_beta   90.00
_cell.angle_gamma   90.00
#
_symmetry.space_group_name_H-M   'P 1'
#
loop_
_entity.id
_entity.type
_entity.pdbx_description
1 polymer ?
#
loop_
_entity_poly.entity_id
_entity_poly.type
_entity_poly.pdbx_seq_one_letter_code
_entity_poly.pdbx_strand_id
1 'polypeptide(L)' 'MAAPAVGIGYLDGPRLARGFLAASDWVAAGREELNRINVFPVPDGDTGTNFSLT' A
#
# COMPACT_ATOMS: atom_id res chain seq x y z
N MET A 1 3.76 27.63 9.38
CA MET A 1 4.62 26.67 10.12
C MET A 1 4.04 25.28 9.87
N ALA A 2 4.83 24.34 9.34
CA ALA A 2 4.37 22.95 9.17
C ALA A 2 4.23 22.29 10.55
N ALA A 3 3.11 21.61 10.79
CA ALA A 3 2.94 20.84 12.03
C ALA A 3 4.02 19.75 12.11
N PRO A 4 4.58 19.46 13.29
CA PRO A 4 5.52 18.36 13.43
C PRO A 4 4.82 17.06 13.01
N ALA A 5 5.44 16.31 12.10
CA ALA A 5 4.96 14.97 11.76
C ALA A 5 5.05 14.12 13.03
N VAL A 6 3.91 13.84 13.64
CA VAL A 6 3.84 12.91 14.78
C VAL A 6 4.07 11.51 14.21
N GLY A 7 5.31 11.04 14.33
CA GLY A 7 5.67 9.66 14.02
C GLY A 7 4.98 8.67 14.96
N ILE A 8 4.85 7.42 14.51
CA ILE A 8 4.35 6.34 15.36
C ILE A 8 5.42 6.02 16.42
N GLY A 9 5.16 6.39 17.68
CA GLY A 9 6.10 6.15 18.79
C GLY A 9 6.06 4.73 19.36
N TYR A 10 5.03 3.94 19.05
CA TYR A 10 4.92 2.53 19.46
C TYR A 10 3.94 1.76 18.57
N LEU A 11 4.11 0.44 18.54
CA LEU A 11 3.27 -0.50 17.80
C LEU A 11 2.61 -1.48 18.78
N ASP A 12 1.28 -1.52 18.78
CA ASP A 12 0.45 -2.50 19.48
C ASP A 12 -0.49 -3.20 18.48
N GLY A 13 -1.19 -4.25 18.92
CA GLY A 13 -2.09 -5.02 18.07
C GLY A 13 -3.11 -4.15 17.31
N PRO A 14 -3.87 -3.26 18.00
CA PRO A 14 -4.83 -2.39 17.33
C PRO A 14 -4.20 -1.42 16.31
N ARG A 15 -3.01 -0.85 16.60
CA ARG A 15 -2.30 0.00 15.63
C ARG A 15 -1.85 -0.77 14.42
N LEU A 16 -1.31 -1.97 14.63
CA LEU A 16 -0.88 -2.85 13.54
C LEU A 16 -2.07 -3.20 12.63
N ALA A 17 -3.22 -3.55 13.21
CA ALA A 17 -4.44 -3.84 12.46
C ALA A 17 -4.89 -2.63 11.60
N ARG A 18 -4.90 -1.42 12.18
CA ARG A 18 -5.22 -0.20 11.41
C ARG A 18 -4.19 0.09 10.32
N GLY A 19 -2.91 -0.19 10.58
CA GLY A 19 -1.84 -0.06 9.60
C GLY A 19 -2.07 -0.95 8.38
N PHE A 20 -2.46 -2.21 8.60
CA PHE A 20 -2.78 -3.12 7.50
C PHE A 20 -4.02 -2.69 6.70
N LEU A 21 -5.08 -2.22 7.37
CA LEU A 21 -6.25 -1.69 6.68
C LEU A 21 -5.88 -0.48 5.80
N ALA A 22 -5.16 0.48 6.35
CA ALA A 22 -4.71 1.65 5.60
C ALA A 22 -3.77 1.27 4.44
N ALA A 23 -2.90 0.27 4.63
CA ALA A 23 -2.03 -0.22 3.57
C ALA A 23 -2.82 -0.91 2.44
N SER A 24 -3.85 -1.69 2.78
CA SER A 24 -4.75 -2.32 1.81
C SER A 24 -5.49 -1.26 0.98
N ASP A 25 -6.07 -0.25 1.64
CA ASP A 25 -6.72 0.88 0.95
C ASP A 25 -5.75 1.62 0.02
N TRP A 26 -4.51 1.84 0.48
CA TRP A 26 -3.48 2.51 -0.31
C TRP A 26 -3.05 1.70 -1.54
N VAL A 27 -2.87 0.38 -1.39
CA VAL A 27 -2.58 -0.53 -2.50
C VAL A 27 -3.72 -0.54 -3.51
N ALA A 28 -4.97 -0.61 -3.05
CA ALA A 28 -6.14 -0.57 -3.92
C ALA A 28 -6.23 0.76 -4.70
N ALA A 29 -5.98 1.90 -4.03
CA ALA A 29 -5.93 3.20 -4.68
C ALA A 29 -4.77 3.34 -5.68
N GLY A 30 -3.65 2.68 -5.40
CA GLY A 30 -2.44 2.67 -6.24
C GLY A 30 -2.43 1.62 -7.35
N ARG A 31 -3.51 0.84 -7.53
CA ARG A 31 -3.54 -0.32 -8.43
C ARG A 31 -2.98 -0.05 -9.83
N GLU A 32 -3.41 1.03 -10.47
CA GLU A 32 -2.97 1.34 -11.84
C GLU A 32 -1.50 1.73 -11.93
N GLU A 33 -0.95 2.36 -10.89
CA GLU A 33 0.49 2.62 -10.79
C GLU A 33 1.26 1.31 -10.58
N LEU A 34 0.79 0.47 -9.66
CA LEU A 34 1.39 -0.84 -9.39
C LEU A 34 1.40 -1.75 -10.63
N ASN A 35 0.33 -1.73 -11.43
CA ASN A 35 0.26 -2.43 -12.71
C ASN A 35 1.38 -2.02 -13.68
N ARG A 36 1.93 -0.80 -13.58
CA ARG A 36 3.02 -0.33 -14.46
C ARG A 36 4.42 -0.73 -14.00
N ILE A 37 4.60 -1.15 -12.76
CA ILE A 37 5.92 -1.36 -12.17
C ILE A 37 6.53 -2.69 -12.61
N ASN A 38 5.73 -3.75 -12.70
CA ASN A 38 6.23 -5.06 -13.12
C ASN A 38 6.35 -5.13 -14.64
N VAL A 39 7.58 -5.31 -15.12
CA VAL A 39 7.92 -5.38 -16.55
C VAL A 39 8.68 -6.66 -16.91
N PHE A 40 8.69 -7.67 -16.03
CA PHE A 40 9.45 -8.92 -16.22
C PHE A 40 8.56 -10.18 -16.17
N PRO A 41 8.76 -11.17 -17.08
CA PRO A 41 9.45 -11.09 -18.36
C PRO A 41 8.62 -10.39 -19.45
N VAL A 42 7.32 -10.19 -19.20
CA VAL A 42 6.34 -9.51 -20.06
C VAL A 42 5.53 -8.56 -19.18
N PRO A 43 5.27 -7.30 -19.60
CA PRO A 43 4.38 -6.40 -18.90
C PRO A 43 2.93 -6.83 -19.13
N ASP A 44 2.42 -7.73 -18.28
CA ASP A 44 1.04 -8.19 -18.25
C ASP A 44 0.08 -7.20 -17.58
N GLY A 45 0.62 -6.20 -16.87
CA GLY A 45 -0.16 -5.11 -16.31
C GLY A 45 -1.08 -5.54 -15.18
N ASP A 46 -0.77 -6.65 -14.51
CA ASP A 46 -1.67 -7.26 -13.52
C ASP A 46 -1.19 -7.12 -12.06
N THR A 47 -0.01 -6.54 -11.84
CA THR A 47 0.66 -6.57 -10.53
C THR A 47 -0.14 -5.89 -9.43
N GLY A 48 -0.68 -4.70 -9.70
CA GLY A 48 -1.59 -4.03 -8.77
C GLY A 48 -2.87 -4.82 -8.55
N THR A 49 -3.41 -5.45 -9.60
CA THR A 49 -4.59 -6.31 -9.50
C THR A 49 -4.33 -7.47 -8.54
N ASN A 50 -3.21 -8.19 -8.72
CA ASN A 50 -2.78 -9.28 -7.86
C ASN A 50 -2.61 -8.85 -6.39
N PHE A 51 -2.06 -7.66 -6.13
CA PHE A 51 -1.91 -7.12 -4.78
C PHE A 51 -3.23 -6.66 -4.14
N SER A 52 -4.20 -6.18 -4.94
CA SER A 52 -5.48 -5.65 -4.43
C SER A 52 -6.55 -6.71 -4.15
N LEU A 53 -6.41 -7.93 -4.69
CA LEU A 53 -7.39 -9.01 -4.58
C LEU A 53 -7.20 -9.92 -3.35
N THR A 54 -6.36 -9.52 -2.40
CA THR A 54 -6.05 -10.28 -1.16
C THR A 54 -6.71 -9.62 0.05
#